data_AF-A0A1C0VKJ7-F1
#
_entry.id   AF-A0A1C0VKJ7-F1
#
_cell.length_a   1.000
_cell.length_b   1.000
_cell.length_c   1.000
_cell.angle_alpha   90.00
_cell.angle_beta   90.00
_cell.angle_gamma   90.00
#
_symmetry.space_group_name_H-M   'P 1'
#
loop_
_entity.id
_entity.type
_entity.pdbx_description
1 polymer ?
#
loop_
_entity_poly.entity_id
_entity_poly.type
_entity_poly.pdbx_seq_one_letter_code
_entity_poly.pdbx_strand_id
1 'polypeptide(L)' 'MQNLPPPSNMPDGRMYPPLDDYITRHPDGSITAKSRGHRIKIDADGSMTITNRKSGQVEFSKPGSGQ' A
#
# COMPACT_ATOMS: atom_id res chain seq x y z
N MET A 1 20.85 18.03 -12.75
CA MET A 1 19.48 18.09 -13.30
C MET A 1 18.57 17.43 -12.27
N GLN A 2 17.65 18.19 -11.69
CA GLN A 2 16.80 17.72 -10.59
C GLN A 2 15.75 16.75 -11.15
N ASN A 3 15.79 15.49 -10.72
CA ASN A 3 14.89 14.43 -11.17
C ASN A 3 13.52 14.62 -10.48
N LEU A 4 12.70 15.53 -11.00
CA LEU A 4 11.35 15.77 -10.51
C LEU A 4 10.51 14.49 -10.73
N PRO A 5 9.68 14.08 -9.76
CA PRO A 5 8.80 12.93 -9.95
C PRO A 5 7.88 13.19 -11.16
N PRO A 6 7.58 12.16 -11.96
CA PRO A 6 6.65 12.29 -13.08
C PRO A 6 5.28 12.75 -12.57
N PRO A 7 4.50 13.45 -13.42
CA PRO A 7 3.14 13.83 -13.09
C PRO A 7 2.33 12.60 -12.67
N SER A 8 1.54 12.76 -11.60
CA SER A 8 0.88 11.69 -10.82
C SER A 8 -0.02 10.72 -11.63
N ASN A 9 -0.22 10.96 -12.93
CA ASN A 9 -1.10 10.22 -13.80
C ASN A 9 -0.42 9.60 -15.05
N MET A 10 0.92 9.52 -15.08
CA MET A 10 1.66 8.81 -16.12
C MET A 10 2.35 7.56 -15.55
N PRO A 11 2.01 6.35 -16.04
CA PRO A 11 2.76 5.15 -15.68
C PRO A 11 4.14 5.22 -16.35
N ASP A 12 5.19 5.44 -15.57
CA ASP A 12 6.60 5.44 -16.02
C ASP A 12 7.29 4.08 -15.79
N GLY A 13 6.50 3.06 -15.42
CA GLY A 13 6.98 1.72 -15.08
C GLY A 13 7.51 1.58 -13.65
N ARG A 14 7.54 2.65 -12.85
CA ARG A 14 7.94 2.59 -11.44
C ARG A 14 6.72 2.34 -10.56
N MET A 15 6.93 1.57 -9.49
CA MET A 15 5.95 1.40 -8.43
C MET A 15 6.12 2.55 -7.43
N TYR A 16 5.13 3.43 -7.36
CA TYR A 16 5.12 4.51 -6.37
C TYR A 16 4.42 4.08 -5.09
N PRO A 17 4.92 4.52 -3.92
CA PRO A 17 4.19 4.35 -2.68
C PRO A 17 2.84 5.10 -2.74
N PRO A 18 1.84 4.68 -1.96
CA PRO A 18 0.62 5.46 -1.77
C PRO A 18 0.97 6.86 -1.26
N LEU A 19 0.21 7.89 -1.66
CA LEU A 19 0.38 9.25 -1.11
C LEU A 19 0.08 9.22 0.39
N ASP A 20 0.76 10.06 1.19
CA ASP A 20 0.63 10.07 2.65
C ASP A 20 -0.81 10.28 3.14
N ASP A 21 -1.63 11.05 2.41
CA ASP A 21 -3.06 11.26 2.75
C ASP A 21 -3.89 9.97 2.76
N TYR A 22 -3.40 8.92 2.09
CA TYR A 22 -4.03 7.62 2.03
C TYR A 22 -3.37 6.58 2.92
N ILE A 23 -2.43 6.98 3.78
CA ILE A 23 -1.73 6.10 4.71
C ILE A 23 -2.12 6.47 6.14
N THR A 24 -2.53 5.47 6.92
CA THR A 24 -2.70 5.57 8.36
C THR A 24 -1.68 4.65 9.03
N ARG A 25 -0.81 5.25 9.85
CA ARG A 25 0.12 4.53 10.72
C ARG A 25 -0.52 4.43 12.10
N HIS A 26 -0.72 3.22 12.58
CA HIS A 26 -1.41 2.96 13.83
C HIS A 26 -0.43 2.86 15.00
N PRO A 27 -0.85 3.15 16.24
CA PRO A 27 0.02 3.05 17.43
C PRO A 27 0.53 1.64 17.71
N ASP A 28 -0.17 0.62 17.22
CA ASP A 28 0.21 -0.80 17.35
C ASP A 28 1.34 -1.20 16.38
N GLY A 29 1.82 -0.28 15.53
CA GLY A 29 2.85 -0.52 14.53
C GLY A 29 2.30 -1.00 13.18
N SER A 30 1.00 -1.23 13.06
CA SER A 30 0.38 -1.59 11.78
C SER A 30 0.21 -0.36 10.88
N ILE A 31 0.11 -0.60 9.57
CA ILE A 31 -0.11 0.41 8.54
C ILE A 31 -1.32 0.01 7.71
N THR A 32 -2.23 0.95 7.51
CA THR A 32 -3.30 0.83 6.51
C THR A 32 -3.06 1.82 5.40
N ALA A 33 -3.04 1.37 4.16
CA ALA A 33 -3.01 2.25 3.00
C ALA A 33 -4.24 2.05 2.13
N LYS A 34 -4.69 3.11 1.47
CA LYS A 34 -5.79 3.08 0.51
C LYS A 34 -5.28 3.54 -0.85
N SER A 35 -5.73 2.86 -1.89
CA SER A 35 -5.62 3.33 -3.26
C SER A 35 -7.02 3.46 -3.86
N ARG A 36 -7.10 3.86 -5.13
CA ARG A 36 -8.36 3.89 -5.87
C ARG A 36 -9.03 2.51 -5.91
N GLY A 37 -8.24 1.45 -6.11
CA GLY A 37 -8.74 0.08 -6.27
C GLY A 37 -8.66 -0.78 -5.02
N HIS A 38 -7.77 -0.46 -4.08
CA HIS A 38 -7.37 -1.41 -3.05
C HIS A 38 -7.32 -0.82 -1.65
N ARG A 39 -7.51 -1.70 -0.67
CA ARG A 39 -7.10 -1.49 0.72
C ARG A 39 -5.93 -2.41 1.00
N ILE A 40 -4.84 -1.83 1.48
CA ILE A 40 -3.64 -2.54 1.88
C ILE A 40 -3.58 -2.47 3.39
N LYS A 41 -3.39 -3.62 4.04
CA LYS A 41 -3.11 -3.72 5.46
C LYS A 41 -1.75 -4.39 5.64
N ILE A 42 -0.89 -3.77 6.42
CA ILE A 42 0.38 -4.33 6.87
C ILE A 42 0.28 -4.38 8.38
N ASP A 43 0.29 -5.56 8.97
CA ASP A 43 0.23 -5.76 10.40
C ASP A 43 1.62 -5.60 11.04
N ALA A 44 1.65 -5.41 12.36
CA ALA A 44 2.88 -5.16 13.11
C ALA A 44 3.88 -6.35 13.05
N ASP A 45 3.38 -7.55 12.78
CA ASP A 45 4.18 -8.76 12.53
C ASP A 45 4.80 -8.80 11.12
N GLY A 46 4.54 -7.79 10.29
CA GLY A 46 4.98 -7.70 8.91
C GLY A 46 4.11 -8.49 7.93
N SER A 47 3.00 -9.09 8.38
CA SER A 47 2.05 -9.72 7.47
C SER A 47 1.32 -8.65 6.66
N MET A 48 0.94 -8.99 5.43
CA MET A 48 0.36 -8.04 4.48
C MET A 48 -0.80 -8.65 3.71
N THR A 49 -1.87 -7.88 3.59
CA THR A 49 -3.05 -8.21 2.77
C THR A 49 -3.41 -7.06 1.85
N ILE A 50 -3.69 -7.37 0.59
CA ILE A 50 -4.23 -6.43 -0.39
C ILE A 50 -5.63 -6.91 -0.80
N THR A 51 -6.62 -6.06 -0.55
CA THR A 51 -8.03 -6.34 -0.83
C THR A 51 -8.54 -5.38 -1.89
N ASN A 52 -9.18 -5.90 -2.93
CA ASN A 52 -9.93 -5.10 -3.89
C ASN A 52 -11.13 -4.47 -3.19
N ARG A 53 -11.26 -3.15 -3.26
CA ARG A 53 -12.32 -2.41 -2.54
C ARG A 53 -13.71 -2.63 -3.13
N LYS A 54 -13.81 -2.94 -4.43
CA LYS A 54 -15.09 -3.11 -5.12
C LYS A 54 -15.63 -4.52 -4.94
N SER A 55 -14.79 -5.54 -5.12
CA SER A 55 -15.22 -6.94 -4.99
C SER A 55 -15.08 -7.48 -3.55
N GLY A 56 -14.26 -6.84 -2.71
CA GLY A 56 -13.90 -7.38 -1.39
C GLY A 56 -12.93 -8.56 -1.44
N GLN A 57 -12.47 -8.95 -2.63
CA GLN A 57 -11.57 -10.09 -2.82
C GLN A 57 -10.16 -9.76 -2.34
N VAL A 58 -9.54 -10.69 -1.62
CA VAL A 58 -8.10 -10.64 -1.35
C VAL A 58 -7.36 -11.05 -2.62
N GLU A 59 -6.62 -10.10 -3.19
CA GLU A 59 -5.83 -10.34 -4.41
C GLU A 59 -4.38 -10.69 -4.09
N PHE A 60 -3.92 -10.35 -2.88
CA PHE A 60 -2.60 -10.73 -2.39
C PHE A 60 -2.62 -10.90 -0.87
N SER A 61 -1.95 -11.94 -0.39
CA SER A 61 -1.66 -12.14 1.03
C SER A 61 -0.25 -12.68 1.19
N LYS A 62 0.47 -12.16 2.18
CA LYS A 62 1.80 -12.61 2.57
C LYS A 62 1.85 -12.69 4.09
N PRO A 63 2.27 -13.83 4.67
CA PRO A 63 2.51 -13.91 6.10
C PRO A 63 3.71 -13.04 6.50
N GLY A 64 3.69 -12.58 7.75
CA GLY A 64 4.81 -11.85 8.33
C GLY A 64 6.03 -12.75 8.40
N SER A 65 7.19 -12.22 8.04
CA SER A 65 8.46 -12.89 8.29
C SER A 65 8.87 -12.61 9.74
N GLY A 66 8.12 -13.17 10.69
CA GLY A 66 8.57 -13.27 12.07
C GLY A 66 9.64 -14.34 12.19
N GLN A 67 10.83 -14.09 11.63
CA GLN A 67 12.10 -14.78 11.90
C GLN A 67 13.25 -13.79 11.75
#